data_AF-A0A1I8A1H8-F1
#
_entry.id   AF-A0A1I8A1H8-F1
#
_cell.length_a   1.000
_cell.length_b   1.000
_cell.length_c   1.000
_cell.angle_alpha   90.00
_cell.angle_beta   90.00
_cell.angle_gamma   90.00
#
_symmetry.space_group_name_H-M   'P 1'
#
loop_
_entity.id
_entity.type
_entity.pdbx_description
1 polymer ?
#
loop_
_entity_poly.entity_id
_entity_poly.type
_entity_poly.pdbx_seq_one_letter_code
_entity_poly.pdbx_strand_id
1 'polypeptide(L)'
;MLSPKVLSFVAVLVVATVNGAQPPQTNCNQQAFLHNSAALETALHLAQGTLWSDPVALQRYLNKLLYTEPGLNEVTTHCNAFNNFYAGLGKENIRFCLGPLGFIKQGKSPEQAWGFDGVLRQNRFQCGAGYYIAQYRQKQMLTCIQSTIKNNIDKIQNLTISYLSNVEHDPLNACNKYVKTLQTSFAQIFAKGPCAKVDAQLAAFWACEGQSQYISAQFPHCVYTNRCDYDNVLHFTEELVRVQTNGELSVFIPPTMKKNAQGELFEEPGKWI
;
A
#
# COMPACT_ATOMS: atom_id res chain seq x y z
N MET A 1 -37.93 -76.08 -23.20
CA MET A 1 -38.67 -74.81 -23.16
C MET A 1 -38.32 -74.09 -21.87
N LEU A 2 -38.17 -72.76 -21.95
CA LEU A 2 -37.83 -71.77 -20.92
C LEU A 2 -36.32 -71.51 -20.67
N SER A 3 -35.87 -70.39 -21.23
CA SER A 3 -34.62 -69.67 -20.99
C SER A 3 -34.80 -68.65 -19.85
N PRO A 4 -33.75 -68.36 -19.06
CA PRO A 4 -33.66 -67.08 -18.38
C PRO A 4 -32.34 -66.35 -18.69
N LYS A 5 -32.50 -65.28 -19.47
CA LYS A 5 -31.98 -63.91 -19.29
C LYS A 5 -30.66 -63.73 -18.52
N VAL A 6 -29.62 -63.37 -19.26
CA VAL A 6 -28.41 -62.69 -18.80
C VAL A 6 -28.79 -61.26 -18.35
N LEU A 7 -28.72 -60.97 -17.06
CA LEU A 7 -28.71 -59.59 -16.56
C LEU A 7 -27.26 -59.10 -16.52
N SER A 8 -26.89 -58.25 -17.46
CA SER A 8 -25.67 -57.43 -17.38
C SER A 8 -25.86 -56.37 -16.29
N PHE A 9 -25.14 -56.50 -15.17
CA PHE A 9 -24.97 -55.42 -14.21
C PHE A 9 -23.95 -54.42 -14.79
N VAL A 10 -24.43 -53.25 -15.20
CA VAL A 10 -23.59 -52.08 -15.47
C VAL A 10 -23.15 -51.52 -14.12
N ALA A 11 -21.87 -51.66 -13.79
CA ALA A 11 -21.27 -50.97 -12.65
C ALA A 11 -21.16 -49.48 -12.99
N VAL A 12 -22.05 -48.66 -12.43
CA VAL A 12 -21.93 -47.21 -12.46
C VAL A 12 -20.81 -46.82 -11.50
N LEU A 13 -19.65 -46.46 -12.04
CA LEU A 13 -18.59 -45.79 -11.29
C LEU A 13 -19.09 -44.40 -10.88
N VAL A 14 -19.52 -44.28 -9.63
CA VAL A 14 -19.75 -42.99 -8.99
C VAL A 14 -18.37 -42.36 -8.78
N VAL A 15 -17.98 -41.46 -9.68
CA VAL A 15 -16.88 -40.52 -9.42
C VAL A 15 -17.38 -39.57 -8.35
N ALA A 16 -17.12 -39.90 -7.09
CA ALA A 16 -17.24 -38.94 -6.01
C ALA A 16 -16.19 -37.85 -6.28
N THR A 17 -16.64 -36.70 -6.78
CA THR A 17 -15.83 -35.48 -6.75
C THR A 17 -15.67 -35.10 -5.29
N VAL A 18 -14.62 -35.66 -4.68
CA VAL A 18 -14.09 -35.14 -3.42
C VAL A 18 -13.73 -33.70 -3.74
N ASN A 19 -14.53 -32.74 -3.27
CA ASN A 19 -14.09 -31.37 -3.10
C ASN A 19 -12.97 -31.44 -2.06
N GLY A 20 -11.77 -31.83 -2.53
CA GLY A 20 -10.57 -31.86 -1.73
C GLY A 20 -10.30 -30.42 -1.36
N ALA A 21 -10.65 -30.06 -0.13
CA ALA A 21 -10.05 -28.91 0.52
C ALA A 21 -8.54 -29.07 0.34
N GLN A 22 -7.91 -28.17 -0.42
CA GLN A 22 -6.47 -28.19 -0.54
C GLN A 22 -5.89 -28.10 0.87
N PRO A 23 -4.85 -28.89 1.19
CA PRO A 23 -4.21 -28.80 2.49
C PRO A 23 -3.86 -27.33 2.77
N PRO A 24 -4.05 -26.84 4.01
CA PRO A 24 -3.77 -25.46 4.34
C PRO A 24 -2.35 -25.12 3.90
N GLN A 25 -2.22 -24.07 3.09
CA GLN A 25 -0.95 -23.63 2.58
C GLN A 25 -0.05 -23.25 3.76
N THR A 26 1.16 -23.81 3.84
CA THR A 26 2.11 -23.56 4.95
C THR A 26 3.34 -22.78 4.51
N ASN A 27 3.47 -22.50 3.21
CA ASN A 27 4.61 -21.84 2.60
C ASN A 27 4.16 -20.88 1.48
N CYS A 28 5.07 -20.07 0.95
CA CYS A 28 4.77 -19.21 -0.19
C CYS A 28 4.60 -20.09 -1.45
N ASN A 29 3.49 -19.92 -2.19
CA ASN A 29 3.41 -20.44 -3.55
C ASN A 29 4.20 -19.52 -4.47
N GLN A 30 5.46 -19.87 -4.71
CA GLN A 30 6.39 -19.03 -5.48
C GLN A 30 5.90 -18.80 -6.92
N GLN A 31 5.21 -19.76 -7.53
CA GLN A 31 4.67 -19.60 -8.88
C GLN A 31 3.55 -18.56 -8.92
N ALA A 32 2.60 -18.63 -7.97
CA ALA A 32 1.54 -17.64 -7.84
C ALA A 32 2.12 -16.25 -7.53
N PHE A 33 3.13 -16.17 -6.67
CA PHE A 33 3.82 -14.92 -6.36
C PHE A 33 4.48 -14.31 -7.60
N LEU A 34 5.28 -15.08 -8.34
CA LEU A 34 5.96 -14.59 -9.56
C LEU A 34 4.97 -14.19 -10.65
N HIS A 35 3.90 -14.96 -10.86
CA HIS A 35 2.86 -14.64 -11.83
C HIS A 35 2.17 -13.29 -11.51
N ASN A 36 1.70 -13.13 -10.28
CA ASN A 36 1.05 -11.89 -9.86
C ASN A 36 2.03 -10.70 -9.83
N SER A 37 3.30 -10.95 -9.52
CA SER A 37 4.36 -9.92 -9.57
C SER A 37 4.61 -9.42 -10.99
N ALA A 38 4.67 -10.31 -11.98
CA ALA A 38 4.82 -9.93 -13.38
C ALA A 38 3.60 -9.12 -13.89
N ALA A 39 2.40 -9.48 -13.45
CA ALA A 39 1.19 -8.71 -13.74
C ALA A 39 1.23 -7.30 -13.12
N LEU A 40 1.71 -7.19 -11.88
CA LEU A 40 1.93 -5.91 -11.21
C LEU A 40 2.97 -5.05 -11.94
N GLU A 41 4.13 -5.64 -12.29
CA GLU A 41 5.16 -4.95 -13.06
C GLU A 41 4.63 -4.42 -14.40
N THR A 42 3.83 -5.23 -15.11
CA THR A 42 3.18 -4.83 -16.36
C THR A 42 2.23 -3.65 -16.13
N ALA A 43 1.40 -3.72 -15.09
CA ALA A 43 0.45 -2.66 -14.74
C ALA A 43 1.12 -1.35 -14.30
N LEU A 44 2.34 -1.44 -13.76
CA LEU A 44 3.14 -0.29 -13.33
C LEU A 44 4.17 0.16 -14.39
N HIS A 45 4.16 -0.43 -15.58
CA HIS A 45 5.13 -0.18 -16.66
C HIS A 45 6.59 -0.36 -16.25
N LEU A 46 6.86 -1.39 -15.42
CA LEU A 46 8.19 -1.77 -14.98
C LEU A 46 8.74 -2.93 -15.80
N ALA A 47 10.06 -3.01 -15.92
CA ALA A 47 10.72 -4.18 -16.50
C ALA A 47 10.49 -5.42 -15.62
N GLN A 48 10.30 -6.58 -16.25
CA GLN A 48 10.02 -7.81 -15.52
C GLN A 48 11.19 -8.21 -14.60
N GLY A 49 10.86 -8.67 -13.40
CA GLY A 49 11.82 -9.13 -12.39
C GLY A 49 12.55 -8.01 -11.63
N THR A 50 12.15 -6.75 -11.80
CA THR A 50 12.80 -5.60 -11.14
C THR A 50 12.14 -5.19 -9.83
N LEU A 51 10.86 -5.51 -9.64
CA LEU A 51 10.05 -5.02 -8.53
C LEU A 51 10.58 -5.44 -7.16
N TRP A 52 11.05 -6.68 -7.06
CA TRP A 52 11.52 -7.29 -5.81
C TRP A 52 13.04 -7.36 -5.74
N SER A 53 13.76 -6.55 -6.52
CA SER A 53 15.22 -6.54 -6.52
C SER A 53 15.79 -5.97 -5.22
N ASP A 54 15.37 -4.74 -4.88
CA ASP A 54 15.84 -3.95 -3.75
C ASP A 54 14.69 -3.09 -3.18
N PRO A 55 14.52 -3.01 -1.85
CA PRO A 55 13.41 -2.24 -1.25
C PRO A 55 13.55 -0.73 -1.44
N VAL A 56 14.78 -0.18 -1.48
CA VAL A 56 14.98 1.26 -1.72
C VAL A 56 14.64 1.60 -3.17
N ALA A 57 15.01 0.75 -4.11
CA ALA A 57 14.61 0.84 -5.51
C ALA A 57 13.07 0.78 -5.64
N LEU A 58 12.42 -0.18 -4.97
CA LEU A 58 10.96 -0.27 -4.93
C LEU A 58 10.35 1.04 -4.41
N GLN A 59 10.79 1.53 -3.24
CA GLN A 59 10.28 2.79 -2.67
C GLN A 59 10.47 3.97 -3.64
N ARG A 60 11.64 4.07 -4.28
CA ARG A 60 11.93 5.07 -5.32
C ARG A 60 10.94 4.98 -6.48
N TYR A 61 10.64 3.77 -6.98
CA TYR A 61 9.69 3.58 -8.06
C TYR A 61 8.28 3.98 -7.63
N LEU A 62 7.81 3.53 -6.46
CA LEU A 62 6.46 3.86 -5.98
C LEU A 62 6.32 5.37 -5.76
N ASN A 63 7.35 6.04 -5.21
CA ASN A 63 7.36 7.49 -5.08
C ASN A 63 7.36 8.19 -6.45
N LYS A 64 8.11 7.68 -7.44
CA LYS A 64 8.11 8.21 -8.82
C LYS A 64 6.73 8.14 -9.44
N LEU A 65 6.06 6.99 -9.34
CA LEU A 65 4.71 6.80 -9.87
C LEU A 65 3.71 7.83 -9.32
N LEU A 66 3.93 8.35 -8.12
CA LEU A 66 3.09 9.41 -7.58
C LEU A 66 3.22 10.72 -8.36
N TYR A 67 4.37 11.07 -8.95
CA TYR A 67 4.60 12.39 -9.57
C TYR A 67 4.96 12.40 -11.06
N THR A 68 5.15 11.24 -11.71
CA THR A 68 5.58 11.16 -13.12
C THR A 68 4.60 11.81 -14.08
N GLU A 69 3.29 11.80 -13.80
CA GLU A 69 2.30 12.61 -14.51
C GLU A 69 1.35 13.26 -13.48
N PRO A 70 1.07 14.57 -13.57
CA PRO A 70 0.24 15.26 -12.60
C PRO A 70 -1.23 14.87 -12.77
N GLY A 71 -1.76 14.07 -11.84
CA GLY A 71 -3.16 13.68 -11.90
C GLY A 71 -3.59 12.67 -10.85
N LEU A 72 -4.91 12.50 -10.74
CA LEU A 72 -5.54 11.47 -9.90
C LEU A 72 -5.54 10.09 -10.54
N ASN A 73 -5.54 10.06 -11.87
CA ASN A 73 -5.69 8.83 -12.63
C ASN A 73 -4.52 7.89 -12.34
N GLU A 74 -3.34 8.43 -12.12
CA GLU A 74 -2.09 7.70 -11.95
C GLU A 74 -1.98 7.13 -10.54
N VAL A 75 -2.29 7.94 -9.50
CA VAL A 75 -2.35 7.44 -8.12
C VAL A 75 -3.42 6.34 -8.00
N THR A 76 -4.58 6.56 -8.62
CA THR A 76 -5.66 5.57 -8.65
C THR A 76 -5.24 4.30 -9.39
N THR A 77 -4.58 4.44 -10.54
CA THR A 77 -4.09 3.30 -11.35
C THR A 77 -3.06 2.49 -10.58
N HIS A 78 -2.08 3.17 -9.96
CA HIS A 78 -1.08 2.55 -9.10
C HIS A 78 -1.71 1.79 -7.92
N CYS A 79 -2.63 2.43 -7.19
CA CYS A 79 -3.30 1.79 -6.07
C CYS A 79 -4.19 0.62 -6.50
N ASN A 80 -4.87 0.73 -7.65
CA ASN A 80 -5.65 -0.36 -8.23
C ASN A 80 -4.75 -1.53 -8.69
N ALA A 81 -3.57 -1.26 -9.24
CA ALA A 81 -2.61 -2.30 -9.61
C ALA A 81 -2.18 -3.11 -8.39
N PHE A 82 -1.87 -2.44 -7.27
CA PHE A 82 -1.57 -3.12 -6.00
C PHE A 82 -2.78 -3.88 -5.43
N ASN A 83 -3.98 -3.31 -5.50
CA ASN A 83 -5.19 -4.02 -5.06
C ASN A 83 -5.43 -5.31 -5.86
N ASN A 84 -5.25 -5.25 -7.19
CA ASN A 84 -5.35 -6.41 -8.06
C ASN A 84 -4.27 -7.45 -7.76
N PHE A 85 -3.04 -7.00 -7.50
CA PHE A 85 -1.94 -7.86 -7.07
C PHE A 85 -2.28 -8.61 -5.77
N TYR A 86 -2.75 -7.90 -4.74
CA TYR A 86 -3.14 -8.53 -3.48
C TYR A 86 -4.32 -9.50 -3.67
N ALA A 87 -5.32 -9.12 -4.47
CA ALA A 87 -6.47 -9.97 -4.77
C ALA A 87 -6.06 -11.27 -5.50
N GLY A 88 -5.20 -11.17 -6.52
CA GLY A 88 -4.72 -12.31 -7.29
C GLY A 88 -3.75 -13.21 -6.53
N LEU A 89 -3.01 -12.64 -5.56
CA LEU A 89 -2.12 -13.40 -4.68
C LEU A 89 -2.90 -14.23 -3.67
N GLY A 90 -3.95 -13.64 -3.08
CA GLY A 90 -4.79 -14.27 -2.06
C GLY A 90 -4.16 -14.26 -0.66
N LYS A 91 -5.02 -14.41 0.36
CA LYS A 91 -4.66 -14.21 1.78
C LYS A 91 -3.47 -15.05 2.25
N GLU A 92 -3.42 -16.33 1.87
CA GLU A 92 -2.35 -17.23 2.31
C GLU A 92 -1.00 -16.82 1.71
N ASN A 93 -0.94 -16.54 0.40
CA ASN A 93 0.30 -16.07 -0.22
C ASN A 93 0.71 -14.67 0.27
N ILE A 94 -0.22 -13.77 0.57
CA ILE A 94 0.14 -12.50 1.23
C ILE A 94 0.88 -12.78 2.53
N ARG A 95 0.36 -13.67 3.38
CA ARG A 95 0.97 -14.03 4.67
C ARG A 95 2.36 -14.67 4.50
N PHE A 96 2.50 -15.59 3.54
CA PHE A 96 3.71 -16.40 3.43
C PHE A 96 4.77 -15.87 2.46
N CYS A 97 4.39 -15.03 1.49
CA CYS A 97 5.30 -14.49 0.47
C CYS A 97 5.74 -13.05 0.78
N LEU A 98 4.83 -12.19 1.26
CA LEU A 98 5.08 -10.75 1.41
C LEU A 98 5.53 -10.33 2.82
N GLY A 99 5.58 -11.28 3.76
CA GLY A 99 6.16 -11.03 5.07
C GLY A 99 7.69 -11.12 5.06
N PRO A 100 8.38 -10.62 6.11
CA PRO A 100 9.83 -10.71 6.22
C PRO A 100 10.36 -12.14 6.06
N LEU A 101 9.71 -13.12 6.70
CA LEU A 101 10.07 -14.54 6.54
C LEU A 101 9.90 -15.04 5.11
N GLY A 102 8.91 -14.52 4.38
CA GLY A 102 8.69 -14.84 2.97
C GLY A 102 9.83 -14.32 2.09
N PHE A 103 10.25 -13.07 2.29
CA PHE A 103 11.38 -12.49 1.56
C PHE A 103 12.71 -13.15 1.91
N ILE A 104 12.95 -13.51 3.19
CA ILE A 104 14.15 -14.25 3.60
C ILE A 104 14.21 -15.62 2.90
N LYS A 105 13.08 -16.35 2.84
CA LYS A 105 13.00 -17.62 2.10
C LYS A 105 13.26 -17.48 0.60
N GLN A 106 13.05 -16.28 0.05
CA GLN A 106 13.36 -15.94 -1.33
C GLN A 106 14.79 -15.39 -1.51
N GLY A 107 15.64 -15.52 -0.48
CA GLY A 107 17.07 -15.17 -0.55
C GLY A 107 17.39 -13.71 -0.22
N LYS A 108 16.45 -12.94 0.34
CA LYS A 108 16.72 -11.57 0.80
C LYS A 108 17.42 -11.56 2.16
N SER A 109 18.26 -10.55 2.39
CA SER A 109 18.81 -10.31 3.73
C SER A 109 17.69 -9.91 4.71
N PRO A 110 17.87 -10.09 6.02
CA PRO A 110 16.91 -9.61 7.01
C PRO A 110 16.59 -8.11 6.86
N GLU A 111 17.61 -7.28 6.62
CA GLU A 111 17.46 -5.85 6.37
C GLU A 111 16.55 -5.59 5.15
N GLN A 112 16.84 -6.25 4.01
CA GLN A 112 16.02 -6.12 2.80
C GLN A 112 14.59 -6.59 3.01
N ALA A 113 14.40 -7.69 3.74
CA ALA A 113 13.09 -8.27 4.02
C ALA A 113 12.20 -7.32 4.84
N TRP A 114 12.76 -6.69 5.88
CA TRP A 114 12.07 -5.63 6.63
C TRP A 114 11.85 -4.37 5.80
N GLY A 115 12.81 -4.02 4.95
CA GLY A 115 12.67 -2.92 4.00
C GLY A 115 11.48 -3.13 3.06
N PHE A 116 11.30 -4.32 2.48
CA PHE A 116 10.16 -4.61 1.62
C PHE A 116 8.82 -4.54 2.37
N ASP A 117 8.71 -5.16 3.55
CA ASP A 117 7.50 -5.06 4.38
C ASP A 117 7.18 -3.59 4.71
N GLY A 118 8.21 -2.80 5.06
CA GLY A 118 8.08 -1.37 5.29
C GLY A 118 7.53 -0.61 4.07
N VAL A 119 8.08 -0.84 2.87
CA VAL A 119 7.59 -0.19 1.65
C VAL A 119 6.14 -0.58 1.35
N LEU A 120 5.77 -1.85 1.51
CA LEU A 120 4.40 -2.32 1.28
C LEU A 120 3.40 -1.71 2.26
N ARG A 121 3.79 -1.54 3.54
CA ARG A 121 2.95 -0.86 4.55
C ARG A 121 2.79 0.63 4.26
N GLN A 122 3.88 1.30 3.93
CA GLN A 122 3.84 2.70 3.50
C GLN A 122 2.91 2.87 2.30
N ASN A 123 3.06 2.01 1.28
CA ASN A 123 2.22 2.01 0.09
C ASN A 123 0.73 1.80 0.44
N ARG A 124 0.43 0.85 1.32
CA ARG A 124 -0.95 0.61 1.79
C ARG A 124 -1.57 1.83 2.46
N PHE A 125 -0.79 2.58 3.24
CA PHE A 125 -1.26 3.84 3.80
C PHE A 125 -1.51 4.88 2.70
N GLN A 126 -0.55 5.08 1.80
CA GLN A 126 -0.65 6.05 0.71
C GLN A 126 -1.83 5.76 -0.23
N CYS A 127 -2.17 4.48 -0.43
CA CYS A 127 -3.32 4.02 -1.21
C CYS A 127 -4.61 3.85 -0.41
N GLY A 128 -4.56 4.03 0.91
CA GLY A 128 -5.69 3.93 1.82
C GLY A 128 -5.99 5.27 2.46
N ALA A 129 -5.81 5.37 3.79
CA ALA A 129 -6.09 6.61 4.54
C ALA A 129 -5.33 7.84 3.99
N GLY A 130 -4.07 7.67 3.59
CA GLY A 130 -3.26 8.73 3.01
C GLY A 130 -3.78 9.22 1.65
N TYR A 131 -4.50 8.40 0.90
CA TYR A 131 -5.11 8.81 -0.37
C TYR A 131 -6.20 9.85 -0.13
N TYR A 132 -7.06 9.63 0.87
CA TYR A 132 -8.13 10.57 1.23
C TYR A 132 -7.60 11.91 1.72
N ILE A 133 -6.50 11.91 2.46
CA ILE A 133 -5.78 13.13 2.84
C ILE A 133 -5.22 13.84 1.60
N ALA A 134 -4.65 13.10 0.65
CA ALA A 134 -4.17 13.69 -0.60
C ALA A 134 -5.29 14.31 -1.45
N GLN A 135 -6.53 13.82 -1.36
CA GLN A 135 -7.69 14.43 -2.04
C GLN A 135 -8.12 15.77 -1.45
N TYR A 136 -7.68 16.10 -0.24
CA TYR A 136 -8.12 17.28 0.50
C TYR A 136 -7.90 18.58 -0.30
N ARG A 137 -8.83 19.54 -0.13
CA ARG A 137 -8.88 20.83 -0.85
C ARG A 137 -8.84 20.70 -2.37
N GLN A 138 -9.79 19.95 -2.93
CA GLN A 138 -9.94 19.80 -4.39
C GLN A 138 -8.61 19.40 -5.07
N LYS A 139 -7.89 18.42 -4.50
CA LYS A 139 -6.60 17.88 -5.02
C LYS A 139 -5.41 18.82 -4.92
N GLN A 140 -5.54 20.02 -4.33
CA GLN A 140 -4.39 20.90 -4.08
C GLN A 140 -3.33 20.20 -3.20
N MET A 141 -3.79 19.39 -2.25
CA MET A 141 -2.91 18.58 -1.41
C MET A 141 -2.14 17.53 -2.22
N LEU A 142 -2.81 16.79 -3.10
CA LEU A 142 -2.15 15.82 -3.98
C LEU A 142 -1.07 16.50 -4.84
N THR A 143 -1.41 17.59 -5.52
CA THR A 143 -0.46 18.31 -6.39
C THR A 143 0.77 18.80 -5.62
N CYS A 144 0.59 19.30 -4.39
CA CYS A 144 1.70 19.74 -3.57
C CYS A 144 2.56 18.57 -3.08
N ILE A 145 1.95 17.43 -2.72
CA ILE A 145 2.64 16.19 -2.33
C ILE A 145 3.50 15.69 -3.49
N GLN A 146 2.93 15.58 -4.68
CA GLN A 146 3.62 15.16 -5.90
C GLN A 146 4.82 16.07 -6.19
N SER A 147 4.61 17.39 -6.12
CA SER A 147 5.67 18.38 -6.33
C SER A 147 6.77 18.28 -5.27
N THR A 148 6.40 18.04 -4.01
CA THR A 148 7.35 17.87 -2.91
C THR A 148 8.22 16.64 -3.14
N ILE A 149 7.61 15.50 -3.47
CA ILE A 149 8.33 14.25 -3.75
C ILE A 149 9.27 14.46 -4.94
N LYS A 150 8.77 14.99 -6.06
CA LYS A 150 9.58 15.25 -7.27
C LYS A 150 10.83 16.08 -6.97
N ASN A 151 10.68 17.13 -6.17
CA ASN A 151 11.77 18.06 -5.86
C ASN A 151 12.75 17.54 -4.79
N ASN A 152 12.38 16.50 -4.04
CA ASN A 152 13.16 16.00 -2.89
C ASN A 152 13.44 14.50 -2.97
N ILE A 153 13.27 13.87 -4.12
CA ILE A 153 13.31 12.41 -4.26
C ILE A 153 14.64 11.80 -3.78
N ASP A 154 15.77 12.45 -4.10
CA ASP A 154 17.10 12.01 -3.67
C ASP A 154 17.28 12.17 -2.15
N LYS A 155 16.78 13.27 -1.58
CA LYS A 155 16.84 13.53 -0.14
C LYS A 155 16.00 12.51 0.64
N ILE A 156 14.79 12.23 0.16
CA ILE A 156 13.88 11.21 0.69
C ILE A 156 14.58 9.84 0.70
N GLN A 157 15.25 9.48 -0.39
CA GLN A 157 15.95 8.20 -0.48
C GLN A 157 17.16 8.11 0.42
N ASN A 158 17.97 9.16 0.48
CA ASN A 158 19.14 9.19 1.36
C ASN A 158 18.73 9.07 2.83
N LEU A 159 17.59 9.63 3.22
CA LEU A 159 17.02 9.45 4.56
C LEU A 159 16.63 7.99 4.82
N THR A 160 15.94 7.33 3.87
CA THR A 160 15.60 5.90 4.00
C THR A 160 16.85 5.01 4.09
N ILE A 161 17.83 5.23 3.22
CA ILE A 161 19.10 4.48 3.21
C ILE A 161 19.84 4.68 4.54
N SER A 162 19.94 5.93 5.00
CA SER A 162 20.59 6.25 6.28
C SER A 162 19.86 5.60 7.46
N TYR A 163 18.53 5.59 7.44
CA TYR A 163 17.74 4.92 8.46
C TYR A 163 18.05 3.42 8.51
N LEU A 164 17.95 2.73 7.38
CA LEU A 164 18.18 1.28 7.28
C LEU A 164 19.57 0.89 7.78
N SER A 165 20.60 1.59 7.29
CA SER A 165 21.98 1.36 7.73
C SER A 165 22.15 1.61 9.23
N ASN A 166 21.60 2.69 9.77
CA ASN A 166 21.78 3.01 11.19
C ASN A 166 21.08 2.00 12.12
N VAL A 167 19.85 1.57 11.80
CA VAL A 167 19.13 0.61 12.66
C VAL A 167 19.70 -0.80 12.59
N GLU A 168 20.39 -1.14 11.51
CA GLU A 168 21.15 -2.38 11.40
C GLU A 168 22.36 -2.37 12.35
N HIS A 169 23.11 -1.27 12.39
CA HIS A 169 24.33 -1.16 13.20
C HIS A 169 24.07 -0.82 14.67
N ASP A 170 22.97 -0.14 14.97
CA ASP A 170 22.63 0.35 16.31
C ASP A 170 21.11 0.25 16.59
N PRO A 171 20.56 -0.98 16.69
CA PRO A 171 19.13 -1.20 16.89
C PRO A 171 18.62 -0.71 18.25
N LEU A 172 19.50 -0.59 19.27
CA LEU A 172 19.11 -0.11 20.60
C LEU A 172 18.68 1.36 20.60
N ASN A 173 19.23 2.16 19.67
CA ASN A 173 18.85 3.56 19.50
C ASN A 173 17.83 3.78 18.37
N ALA A 174 17.24 2.70 17.82
CA ALA A 174 16.27 2.77 16.73
C ALA A 174 15.14 3.77 17.03
N CYS A 175 14.40 3.60 18.12
CA CYS A 175 13.28 4.49 18.45
C CYS A 175 13.75 5.92 18.77
N ASN A 176 14.71 6.07 19.67
CA ASN A 176 15.03 7.38 20.25
C ASN A 176 15.77 8.30 19.28
N LYS A 177 16.43 7.75 18.26
CA LYS A 177 17.29 8.50 17.34
C LYS A 177 16.88 8.31 15.88
N TYR A 178 16.95 7.10 15.34
CA TYR A 178 16.88 6.89 13.89
C TYR A 178 15.46 6.99 13.35
N VAL A 179 14.48 6.37 14.02
CA VAL A 179 13.05 6.48 13.71
C VAL A 179 12.59 7.93 13.81
N LYS A 180 12.90 8.59 14.93
CA LYS A 180 12.57 10.01 15.15
C LYS A 180 13.16 10.89 14.05
N THR A 181 14.43 10.68 13.69
CA THR A 181 15.09 11.43 12.62
C THR A 181 14.40 11.22 11.28
N LEU A 182 14.05 9.98 10.92
CA LEU A 182 13.37 9.68 9.67
C LEU A 182 12.00 10.37 9.59
N GLN A 183 11.15 10.17 10.60
CA GLN A 183 9.81 10.75 10.64
C GLN A 183 9.85 12.28 10.63
N THR A 184 10.68 12.90 11.47
CA THR A 184 10.79 14.36 11.54
C THR A 184 11.36 14.96 10.27
N SER A 185 12.31 14.29 9.62
CA SER A 185 12.90 14.77 8.36
C SER A 185 11.88 14.74 7.21
N PHE A 186 11.08 13.67 7.11
CA PHE A 186 9.98 13.60 6.15
C PHE A 186 8.92 14.66 6.43
N ALA A 187 8.48 14.78 7.69
CA ALA A 187 7.52 15.80 8.10
C ALA A 187 8.00 17.21 7.69
N GLN A 188 9.27 17.54 7.94
CA GLN A 188 9.85 18.84 7.57
C GLN A 188 9.96 19.06 6.07
N ILE A 189 10.33 18.04 5.29
CA ILE A 189 10.40 18.13 3.82
C ILE A 189 9.02 18.54 3.26
N PHE A 190 7.95 17.91 3.76
CA PHE A 190 6.60 18.17 3.30
C PHE A 190 6.03 19.48 3.86
N ALA A 191 6.30 19.81 5.13
CA ALA A 191 5.88 21.07 5.73
C ALA A 191 6.50 22.30 5.07
N LYS A 192 7.77 22.21 4.65
CA LYS A 192 8.54 23.34 4.08
C LYS A 192 8.55 23.35 2.55
N GLY A 193 8.03 22.30 1.92
CA GLY A 193 7.96 22.18 0.46
C GLY A 193 6.78 22.95 -0.14
N PRO A 194 6.40 22.62 -1.39
CA PRO A 194 5.21 23.15 -2.06
C PRO A 194 3.92 23.12 -1.21
N CYS A 195 3.78 22.12 -0.32
CA CYS A 195 2.60 22.00 0.55
C CYS A 195 2.48 23.08 1.62
N ALA A 196 3.54 23.84 1.90
CA ALA A 196 3.49 24.98 2.84
C ALA A 196 2.39 26.00 2.48
N LYS A 197 2.03 26.10 1.19
CA LYS A 197 1.01 27.02 0.67
C LYS A 197 -0.40 26.45 0.66
N VAL A 198 -0.56 25.15 0.93
CA VAL A 198 -1.85 24.45 0.91
C VAL A 198 -2.27 24.17 2.34
N ASP A 199 -1.50 23.32 3.04
CA ASP A 199 -1.64 22.99 4.44
C ASP A 199 -0.36 22.27 4.90
N ALA A 200 0.54 23.03 5.52
CA ALA A 200 1.86 22.53 5.94
C ALA A 200 1.76 21.40 6.97
N GLN A 201 0.79 21.50 7.88
CA GLN A 201 0.64 20.58 9.00
C GLN A 201 0.06 19.25 8.53
N LEU A 202 -0.97 19.27 7.70
CA LEU A 202 -1.56 18.05 7.15
C LEU A 202 -0.57 17.32 6.22
N ALA A 203 0.23 18.05 5.45
CA ALA A 203 1.30 17.46 4.64
C ALA A 203 2.43 16.85 5.49
N ALA A 204 2.81 17.53 6.58
CA ALA A 204 3.78 17.01 7.54
C ALA A 204 3.28 15.72 8.20
N PHE A 205 2.01 15.70 8.59
CA PHE A 205 1.34 14.54 9.14
C PHE A 205 1.35 13.37 8.14
N TRP A 206 0.88 13.61 6.91
CA TRP A 206 0.83 12.57 5.87
C TRP A 206 2.20 11.91 5.64
N ALA A 207 3.26 12.73 5.57
CA ALA A 207 4.61 12.23 5.37
C ALA A 207 5.15 11.47 6.59
N CYS A 208 4.90 11.99 7.79
CA CYS A 208 5.27 11.34 9.05
C CYS A 208 4.58 9.98 9.18
N GLU A 209 3.26 9.93 8.98
CA GLU A 209 2.46 8.71 9.12
C GLU A 209 2.86 7.65 8.10
N GLY A 210 3.14 8.06 6.85
CA GLY A 210 3.72 7.14 5.86
C GLY A 210 5.03 6.49 6.34
N GLN A 211 5.89 7.24 7.03
CA GLN A 211 7.10 6.68 7.64
C GLN A 211 6.82 5.86 8.91
N SER A 212 5.84 6.23 9.73
CA SER A 212 5.37 5.39 10.85
C SER A 212 4.96 4.00 10.36
N GLN A 213 4.23 3.94 9.25
CA GLN A 213 3.79 2.67 8.64
C GLN A 213 4.98 1.87 8.12
N TYR A 214 5.95 2.52 7.47
CA TYR A 214 7.21 1.89 7.05
C TYR A 214 7.97 1.28 8.23
N ILE A 215 8.21 2.09 9.27
CA ILE A 215 8.97 1.71 10.47
C ILE A 215 8.27 0.60 11.25
N SER A 216 6.92 0.57 11.26
CA SER A 216 6.13 -0.41 11.98
C SER A 216 6.37 -1.86 11.53
N ALA A 217 6.95 -2.05 10.35
CA ALA A 217 7.42 -3.36 9.91
C ALA A 217 8.43 -3.92 10.93
N GLN A 218 9.54 -3.21 11.12
CA GLN A 218 10.65 -3.67 11.95
C GLN A 218 10.53 -3.29 13.43
N PHE A 219 10.01 -2.09 13.72
CA PHE A 219 9.94 -1.55 15.07
C PHE A 219 8.54 -1.00 15.40
N PRO A 220 7.52 -1.87 15.54
CA PRO A 220 6.14 -1.45 15.81
C PRO A 220 6.00 -0.64 17.11
N HIS A 221 6.85 -0.91 18.10
CA HIS A 221 6.83 -0.18 19.39
C HIS A 221 7.33 1.27 19.27
N CYS A 222 8.21 1.57 18.30
CA CYS A 222 8.73 2.93 18.12
C CYS A 222 7.65 3.92 17.66
N VAL A 223 6.59 3.44 17.00
CA VAL A 223 5.48 4.28 16.52
C VAL A 223 4.71 4.91 17.68
N TYR A 224 4.62 4.22 18.82
CA TYR A 224 3.98 4.77 20.02
C TYR A 224 4.85 5.77 20.76
N THR A 225 6.17 5.69 20.57
CA THR A 225 7.17 6.58 21.18
C THR A 225 7.31 7.88 20.38
N ASN A 226 7.34 7.77 19.05
CA ASN A 226 7.46 8.90 18.14
C ASN A 226 6.16 9.03 17.32
N ARG A 227 5.16 9.61 17.96
CA ARG A 227 3.87 9.84 17.31
C ARG A 227 3.97 11.01 16.34
N CYS A 228 3.30 10.87 15.22
CA CYS A 228 3.05 12.00 14.32
C CYS A 228 2.10 12.98 15.00
N ASP A 229 2.17 14.26 14.63
CA ASP A 229 1.25 15.26 15.13
C ASP A 229 -0.13 15.08 14.46
N TYR A 230 -1.12 14.64 15.24
CA TYR A 230 -2.48 14.36 14.75
C TYR A 230 -3.45 15.53 14.99
N ASP A 231 -3.03 16.62 15.64
CA ASP A 231 -3.95 17.67 16.10
C ASP A 231 -4.72 18.31 14.94
N ASN A 232 -4.12 18.33 13.74
CA ASN A 232 -4.73 18.91 12.54
C ASN A 232 -5.55 17.90 11.70
N VAL A 233 -5.42 16.60 11.96
CA VAL A 233 -6.25 15.56 11.33
C VAL A 233 -7.69 15.61 11.86
N LEU A 234 -7.86 16.07 13.11
CA LEU A 234 -9.18 16.25 13.70
C LEU A 234 -9.95 17.39 13.01
N HIS A 235 -9.28 18.46 12.59
CA HIS A 235 -9.91 19.52 11.78
C HIS A 235 -10.27 19.05 10.36
N PHE A 236 -9.49 18.13 9.78
CA PHE A 236 -9.85 17.44 8.53
C PHE A 236 -11.17 16.65 8.65
N THR A 237 -11.52 16.16 9.84
CA THR A 237 -12.81 15.48 10.04
C THR A 237 -14.00 16.42 10.00
N GLU A 238 -13.87 17.72 10.28
CA GLU A 238 -15.02 18.66 10.22
C GLU A 238 -15.46 18.96 8.76
N GLU A 239 -14.54 18.84 7.80
CA GLU A 239 -14.83 18.96 6.37
C GLU A 239 -15.26 17.63 5.72
N LEU A 240 -15.02 16.50 6.39
CA LEU A 240 -15.49 15.18 5.95
C LEU A 240 -16.67 14.64 6.73
N VAL A 241 -16.95 15.20 7.90
CA VAL A 241 -17.98 14.75 8.83
C VAL A 241 -18.56 15.99 9.49
N ARG A 242 -19.86 16.22 9.30
CA ARG A 242 -20.56 17.34 9.93
C ARG A 242 -21.81 16.84 10.62
N VAL A 243 -22.11 17.39 11.78
CA VAL A 243 -23.41 17.21 12.43
C VAL A 243 -24.34 18.30 11.91
N GLN A 244 -25.38 17.89 11.21
CA GLN A 244 -26.42 18.79 10.71
C GLN A 244 -27.22 19.39 11.88
N THR A 245 -27.93 20.48 11.64
CA THR A 245 -28.77 21.17 12.64
C THR A 245 -29.91 20.31 13.21
N ASN A 246 -30.31 19.24 12.51
CA ASN A 246 -31.26 18.24 12.98
C ASN A 246 -30.61 17.12 13.83
N GLY A 247 -29.30 17.18 14.07
CA GLY A 247 -28.54 16.17 14.81
C GLY A 247 -28.04 14.99 13.96
N GLU A 248 -28.29 14.96 12.65
CA GLU A 248 -27.80 13.90 11.77
C GLU A 248 -26.32 14.07 11.45
N LEU A 249 -25.56 12.98 11.51
CA LEU A 249 -24.18 12.93 11.09
C LEU A 249 -24.12 12.74 9.58
N SER A 250 -23.54 13.70 8.85
CA SER A 250 -23.25 13.56 7.43
C SER A 250 -21.77 13.34 7.19
N VAL A 251 -21.45 12.48 6.23
CA VAL A 251 -20.08 12.18 5.81
C VAL A 251 -19.90 12.60 4.35
N PHE A 252 -18.87 13.39 4.08
CA PHE A 252 -18.47 13.72 2.72
C PHE A 252 -17.70 12.55 2.12
N ILE A 253 -18.26 11.97 1.06
CA ILE A 253 -17.53 11.07 0.18
C ILE A 253 -16.76 11.96 -0.81
N PRO A 254 -15.42 11.97 -0.77
CA PRO A 254 -14.63 12.75 -1.73
C PRO A 254 -14.81 12.21 -3.16
N PRO A 255 -14.42 12.98 -4.19
CA PRO A 255 -14.56 12.55 -5.58
C PRO A 255 -13.94 11.17 -5.81
N THR A 256 -14.65 10.31 -6.55
CA THR A 256 -14.18 8.96 -6.87
C THR A 256 -14.18 8.74 -8.37
N MET A 257 -13.19 7.99 -8.87
CA MET A 257 -13.15 7.61 -10.28
C MET A 257 -14.07 6.41 -10.52
N LYS A 258 -14.98 6.54 -11.48
CA LYS A 258 -15.89 5.47 -11.90
C LYS A 258 -15.76 5.22 -13.39
N LYS A 259 -16.02 4.00 -13.82
CA LYS A 259 -16.18 3.68 -15.25
C LYS A 259 -17.64 3.89 -15.64
N ASN A 260 -17.88 4.57 -16.76
CA ASN A 260 -19.21 4.61 -17.37
C ASN A 260 -19.53 3.26 -18.05
N ALA A 261 -20.74 3.13 -18.61
CA ALA A 261 -21.16 1.91 -19.30
C ALA A 261 -20.29 1.58 -20.53
N GLN A 262 -19.55 2.57 -21.04
CA GLN A 262 -18.64 2.48 -22.17
C GLN A 262 -17.19 2.15 -21.73
N GLY A 263 -16.93 2.04 -20.41
CA GLY A 263 -15.64 1.71 -19.84
C GLY A 263 -14.70 2.91 -19.63
N GLU A 264 -15.13 4.12 -19.96
CA GLU A 264 -14.36 5.35 -19.79
C GLU A 264 -14.38 5.78 -18.31
N LEU A 265 -13.22 6.19 -17.80
CA LEU A 265 -13.08 6.70 -16.44
C LEU A 265 -13.58 8.16 -16.38
N PHE A 266 -14.53 8.43 -15.49
CA PHE A 266 -14.98 9.77 -15.15
C PHE A 266 -14.92 9.96 -13.63
N GLU A 267 -14.74 11.22 -13.21
CA GLU A 267 -14.73 11.58 -11.80
C GLU A 267 -16.16 11.88 -11.35
N GLU A 268 -16.70 11.06 -10.45
CA GLU A 268 -17.95 11.38 -9.77
C GLU A 268 -17.65 12.50 -8.75
N PRO A 269 -18.40 13.61 -8.77
CA PRO A 269 -18.21 14.69 -7.82
C PRO A 269 -18.41 14.20 -6.39
N GLY A 270 -17.62 14.74 -5.46
CA GLY A 270 -17.77 14.43 -4.05
C GLY A 270 -19.15 14.86 -3.55
N LYS A 271 -19.72 14.06 -2.63
CA LYS A 271 -21.09 14.27 -2.13
C LYS A 271 -21.17 14.01 -0.63
N TRP A 272 -22.05 14.75 0.03
CA TRP A 272 -22.43 14.47 1.42
C TRP A 272 -23.51 13.38 1.43
N ILE A 273 -23.32 12.37 2.27
CA ILE A 273 -24.33 11.36 2.62
C ILE A 273 -24.71 11.49 4.09
#